data_AF-A0A8S3HIH9-F1
#
_entry.id   AF-A0A8S3HIH9-F1
#
_cell.length_a   1.000
_cell.length_b   1.000
_cell.length_c   1.000
_cell.angle_alpha   90.00
_cell.angle_beta   90.00
_cell.angle_gamma   90.00
#
_symmetry.space_group_name_H-M   'P 1'
#
loop_
_entity.id
_entity.type
_entity.pdbx_description
1 polymer ?
#
loop_
_entity_poly.entity_id
_entity_poly.type
_entity_poly.pdbx_seq_one_letter_code
_entity_poly.pdbx_strand_id
1 'polypeptide(L)' 'MDTLSIRGQNMSKNVTQILKNFLLVLKNPYDEESNPNGICNCGVADNYLCENELISKLQSIQ' A
#
# COMPACT_ATOMS: atom_id res chain seq x y z
N MET A 1 -16.70 -0.98 30.45
CA MET A 1 -15.28 -0.98 30.81
C MET A 1 -14.53 -1.11 29.49
N ASP A 2 -13.91 -0.04 29.02
CA ASP A 2 -13.20 -0.11 27.74
C ASP A 2 -11.97 -1.01 27.88
N THR A 3 -11.85 -2.01 27.01
CA THR A 3 -10.77 -3.00 27.03
C THR A 3 -9.40 -2.39 26.69
N LEU A 4 -9.39 -1.21 26.06
CA LEU A 4 -8.18 -0.51 25.62
C LEU A 4 -7.90 0.72 26.49
N SER A 5 -6.60 0.99 26.72
CA SER A 5 -6.12 2.24 27.29
C SER A 5 -6.52 3.45 26.42
N ILE A 6 -6.55 4.65 26.99
CA ILE A 6 -6.84 5.90 26.25
C ILE A 6 -5.95 6.04 25.01
N ARG A 7 -4.64 5.73 25.14
CA ARG A 7 -3.71 5.70 24.00
C ARG A 7 -4.12 4.67 22.96
N GLY A 8 -4.53 3.48 23.39
CA GLY A 8 -5.01 2.40 22.52
C GLY A 8 -6.29 2.79 21.76
N GLN A 9 -7.23 3.46 22.42
CA GLN A 9 -8.44 3.97 21.78
C GLN A 9 -8.13 5.02 20.71
N ASN A 10 -7.23 5.97 21.01
CA ASN A 10 -6.81 6.99 20.05
C ASN A 10 -6.06 6.38 18.86
N MET A 11 -5.18 5.41 19.10
CA MET A 11 -4.47 4.70 18.05
C MET A 11 -5.42 3.89 17.15
N SER A 12 -6.37 3.17 17.75
CA SER A 12 -7.35 2.36 17.02
C SER A 12 -8.14 3.19 16.01
N LYS A 13 -8.59 4.40 16.38
CA LYS A 13 -9.32 5.30 15.48
C LYS A 13 -8.48 5.65 14.23
N ASN A 14 -7.21 5.99 14.42
CA ASN A 14 -6.31 6.33 13.33
C ASN A 14 -6.03 5.12 12.42
N VAL A 15 -5.73 3.96 13.01
CA VAL A 15 -5.47 2.72 12.27
C VAL A 15 -6.70 2.30 11.46
N THR A 16 -7.90 2.37 12.03
CA THR A 16 -9.13 2.05 11.30
C THR A 16 -9.32 2.93 10.07
N GLN A 17 -9.03 4.23 10.17
CA GLN A 17 -9.16 5.14 9.02
C GLN A 17 -8.12 4.84 7.94
N ILE A 18 -6.87 4.60 8.33
CA ILE A 18 -5.80 4.22 7.40
C ILE A 18 -6.14 2.93 6.65
N LEU A 19 -6.61 1.91 7.37
CA LEU A 19 -7.01 0.63 6.78
C LEU A 19 -8.19 0.79 5.82
N LYS A 20 -9.18 1.62 6.16
CA LYS A 20 -10.31 1.91 5.25
C LYS A 20 -9.83 2.51 3.93
N ASN A 21 -8.91 3.47 3.98
CA ASN A 21 -8.37 4.09 2.77
C ASN A 21 -7.57 3.08 1.94
N PHE A 22 -6.73 2.26 2.59
CA PHE A 22 -5.98 1.21 1.90
C PHE A 22 -6.91 0.18 1.24
N LEU A 23 -7.99 -0.22 1.91
CA LEU A 23 -9.00 -1.12 1.33
C LEU A 23 -9.71 -0.51 0.11
N LEU A 24 -9.85 0.82 0.01
CA LEU A 24 -10.40 1.45 -1.20
C LEU A 24 -9.45 1.31 -2.39
N VAL A 25 -8.14 1.50 -2.17
CA VAL A 25 -7.11 1.28 -3.19
C VAL A 25 -7.17 -0.16 -3.70
N LEU A 26 -7.30 -1.13 -2.81
CA LEU A 26 -7.38 -2.56 -3.19
C LEU A 26 -8.67 -2.91 -3.94
N LYS A 27 -9.79 -2.23 -3.66
CA LYS A 27 -11.08 -2.51 -4.31
C LYS A 27 -11.25 -1.84 -5.67
N ASN A 28 -10.57 -0.72 -5.90
CA ASN A 28 -10.65 0.05 -7.14
C ASN A 28 -9.24 0.48 -7.56
N PRO A 29 -8.35 -0.46 -7.90
CA PRO A 29 -6.97 -0.13 -8.25
C PRO A 29 -6.94 0.62 -9.58
N TYR A 30 -6.07 1.63 -9.66
CA TYR A 30 -5.72 2.25 -10.93
C TYR A 30 -5.02 1.24 -11.85
N ASP A 31 -5.46 1.23 -13.10
CA ASP A 31 -4.80 0.52 -14.20
C ASP A 31 -4.99 1.33 -15.48
N GLU A 32 -3.94 1.58 -16.24
CA GLU A 32 -3.99 2.50 -17.38
C GLU A 32 -4.95 2.03 -18.48
N GLU A 33 -5.04 0.72 -18.70
CA GLU A 33 -5.84 0.14 -19.78
C GLU A 33 -7.27 -0.20 -19.34
N SER A 34 -7.41 -0.86 -18.19
CA SER A 34 -8.67 -1.45 -17.73
C SER A 34 -9.43 -0.57 -16.72
N ASN A 35 -8.75 0.33 -16.01
CA ASN A 35 -9.38 1.22 -15.02
C ASN A 35 -8.62 2.54 -14.81
N PRO A 36 -8.59 3.43 -15.81
CA PRO A 36 -7.82 4.68 -15.74
C PRO A 36 -8.35 5.66 -14.68
N ASN A 37 -9.58 5.45 -14.18
CA ASN A 37 -10.18 6.23 -13.09
C ASN A 37 -10.04 5.54 -11.73
N GLY A 38 -9.29 4.44 -11.65
CA GLY A 38 -8.98 3.77 -10.40
C GLY A 38 -8.08 4.61 -9.49
N ILE A 39 -7.91 4.15 -8.25
CA ILE A 39 -7.12 4.85 -7.24
C ILE A 39 -5.67 4.39 -7.34
N CYS A 40 -4.75 5.34 -7.57
CA CYS A 40 -3.32 5.07 -7.58
C CYS A 40 -2.81 4.77 -6.15
N ASN A 41 -2.02 3.70 -6.00
CA ASN A 41 -1.42 3.35 -4.73
C ASN A 41 -0.14 4.18 -4.48
N CYS A 42 -0.27 5.29 -3.76
CA CYS A 42 0.87 6.09 -3.28
C CYS A 42 1.14 5.90 -1.79
N GLY A 43 0.52 4.89 -1.14
CA GLY A 43 0.59 4.68 0.30
C GLY A 43 1.61 3.62 0.75
N VAL A 44 2.12 2.80 -0.19
CA VAL A 44 3.12 1.77 0.09
C VAL A 44 4.49 2.33 -0.26
N ALA A 45 5.42 2.27 0.69
CA ALA A 45 6.80 2.68 0.50
C ALA A 45 7.60 1.55 -0.17
N ASP A 46 7.32 1.32 -1.45
CA ASP A 46 8.04 0.36 -2.29
C ASP A 46 8.97 1.09 -3.26
N ASN A 47 10.10 0.48 -3.61
CA ASN A 47 11.09 1.08 -4.51
C ASN A 47 11.28 0.22 -5.76
N TYR A 48 10.53 0.58 -6.80
CA TYR A 48 10.60 -0.04 -8.12
C TYR A 48 11.65 0.58 -9.05
N LEU A 49 12.35 1.64 -8.64
CA LEU A 49 13.18 2.44 -9.54
C LEU A 49 14.39 1.69 -10.11
N CYS A 50 14.88 0.66 -9.41
CA CYS A 50 16.10 -0.07 -9.78
C CYS A 50 15.87 -1.58 -9.98
N GLU A 51 14.62 -1.99 -10.19
CA GLU A 51 14.27 -3.41 -10.32
C GLU A 51 14.95 -4.06 -11.53
N ASN A 52 14.99 -3.33 -12.66
CA ASN A 52 15.58 -3.83 -13.91
C ASN A 52 17.08 -4.12 -13.78
N GLU A 53 17.82 -3.27 -13.06
CA GLU A 53 19.24 -3.41 -12.78
C GLU A 53 19.51 -4.66 -11.94
N LEU A 54 18.66 -4.90 -10.94
CA LEU A 54 18.75 -6.09 -10.10
C LEU A 54 18.51 -7.37 -10.92
N ILE A 55 17.46 -7.39 -11.75
CA ILE A 55 17.13 -8.54 -12.62
C ILE A 55 18.27 -8.81 -13.60
N SER A 56 18.78 -7.76 -14.27
CA SER A 56 19.89 -7.88 -15.21
C SER A 56 21.14 -8.47 -14.54
N LYS A 57 21.44 -8.03 -13.31
CA LYS A 57 22.57 -8.57 -12.56
C LYS A 57 22.40 -10.05 -12.23
N LEU A 58 21.21 -10.47 -11.80
CA LEU A 58 20.92 -11.87 -11.46
C LEU A 58 21.06 -12.78 -12.67
N GLN A 59 20.60 -12.36 -13.84
CA GLN A 59 20.72 -13.12 -15.09
C GLN A 59 22.18 -13.27 -15.55
N SER A 60 23.05 -12.28 -15.28
CA SER A 60 24.47 -12.34 -15.66
C SER A 60 25.31 -13.37 -14.88
N ILE A 61 24.74 -13.97 -13.83
CA ILE A 61 25.41 -14.94 -12.95
C ILE A 61 25.02 -16.39 -13.33
N GLN A 62 23.97 -16.58 -14.13
CA GLN A 62 23.51 -17.89 -14.63
C GLN A 62 24.23 -18.28 -15.91
#